data_AF-A0A7K7J4B8-F1
#
_entry.id   AF-A0A7K7J4B8-F1
#
_cell.length_a   1.000
_cell.length_b   1.000
_cell.length_c   1.000
_cell.angle_alpha   90.00
_cell.angle_beta   90.00
_cell.angle_gamma   90.00
#
_symmetry.space_group_name_H-M   'P 1'
#
loop_
_entity.id
_entity.type
_entity.pdbx_description
1 polymer ?
#
loop_
_entity_poly.entity_id
_entity_poly.type
_entity_poly.pdbx_seq_one_letter_code
_entity_poly.pdbx_strand_id
1 'polypeptide(L)'
;FIPWKKLHHQYLQREGSALQRVEQILQQFSITKEQQGCVLRLARLVSSTGAKVDPSRLLQALGSHPLFPKAQFCVLSKFPDLHSKPGVKEMWAIVAVMVLFSDSVGDIQRLLQCFRSPRSELALLEVTEVLHCMATLLLAMRNKSIPISNRIHYNIFYCLYLIENASGIVQPLEERRMDFGWADVRLTHEQQRILSHKIEPGQTVKIMAFAGTGKTSTLVKYAEKFSELKFLYLAFNKAVAEKGKKVFPRNVTCKTFHSLAFGSVGRHYKERGKLNFSKMSVYSISFLLQNREGQSLFVRGKTVSQTLENFFSSSDEEICEEHVPLWFKNTHGQMQQVSPQEKRINVEEAKEIWHNMKKLDGDTEKKYKMTCDGYLKLWQLSKPQISGYDAIFVDEAQDCTPAIVDIVQSQNCGKILVGDPHQQIYTFRGAVNTLYLVPHSHVYYLTQSFRFGPEIAYVGATILEVCKGIRSRTLLGG
;
A
#
# COMPACT_ATOMS: atom_id res chain seq x y z
N PHE A 1 15.49 23.62 -15.98
CA PHE A 1 15.09 22.33 -16.61
C PHE A 1 16.05 21.25 -16.10
N ILE A 2 15.57 20.06 -15.71
CA ILE A 2 16.38 18.98 -15.08
C ILE A 2 16.30 17.74 -16.01
N PRO A 3 17.15 17.63 -17.05
CA PRO A 3 17.08 16.58 -18.07
C PRO A 3 17.07 15.14 -17.53
N TRP A 4 17.95 14.80 -16.59
CA TRP A 4 18.04 13.47 -16.02
C TRP A 4 16.84 13.13 -15.14
N LYS A 5 16.26 14.12 -14.43
CA LYS A 5 14.97 13.91 -13.73
C LYS A 5 13.86 13.51 -14.70
N LYS A 6 13.78 14.20 -15.86
CA LYS A 6 12.80 13.86 -16.90
C LYS A 6 13.07 12.45 -17.42
N LEU A 7 14.31 12.13 -17.78
CA LEU A 7 14.67 10.81 -18.29
C LEU A 7 14.40 9.70 -17.27
N HIS A 8 14.72 9.93 -16.00
CA HIS A 8 14.44 9.01 -14.89
C HIS A 8 12.95 8.70 -14.78
N HIS A 9 12.10 9.74 -14.82
CA HIS A 9 10.64 9.56 -14.78
C HIS A 9 10.13 8.75 -15.98
N GLN A 10 10.55 9.10 -17.20
CA GLN A 10 10.16 8.38 -18.42
C GLN A 10 10.65 6.92 -18.41
N TYR A 11 11.84 6.67 -17.86
CA TYR A 11 12.39 5.33 -17.68
C TYR A 11 11.56 4.50 -16.68
N LEU A 12 11.14 5.10 -15.56
CA LEU A 12 10.24 4.45 -14.60
C LEU A 12 8.87 4.11 -15.22
N GLN A 13 8.36 4.96 -16.11
CA GLN A 13 7.13 4.72 -16.88
C GLN A 13 7.32 3.72 -18.04
N ARG A 14 8.54 3.21 -18.26
CA ARG A 14 8.90 2.29 -19.36
C ARG A 14 8.60 2.86 -20.74
N GLU A 15 8.75 4.17 -20.94
CA GLU A 15 8.65 4.78 -22.26
C GLU A 15 9.75 4.25 -23.18
N GLY A 16 9.38 3.74 -24.37
CA GLY A 16 10.33 3.09 -25.28
C GLY A 16 11.54 3.94 -25.67
N SER A 17 11.32 5.25 -25.89
CA SER A 17 12.40 6.20 -26.22
C SER A 17 13.38 6.40 -25.07
N ALA A 18 12.90 6.42 -23.82
CA ALA A 18 13.74 6.53 -22.63
C ALA A 18 14.53 5.24 -22.39
N LEU A 19 13.91 4.07 -22.56
CA LEU A 19 14.58 2.78 -22.47
C LEU A 19 15.72 2.67 -23.49
N GLN A 20 15.46 3.02 -24.76
CA GLN A 20 16.46 3.01 -25.82
C GLN A 20 17.59 4.00 -25.57
N ARG A 21 17.27 5.21 -25.11
CA ARG A 21 18.28 6.24 -24.78
C ARG A 21 19.19 5.78 -23.65
N VAL A 22 18.64 5.21 -22.58
CA VAL A 22 19.44 4.70 -21.46
C VAL A 22 20.29 3.51 -21.91
N GLU A 23 19.77 2.63 -22.78
CA GLU A 23 20.54 1.53 -23.38
C GLU A 23 21.76 2.05 -24.16
N GLN A 24 21.57 3.05 -25.03
CA GLN A 24 22.65 3.66 -25.81
C GLN A 24 23.73 4.25 -24.90
N ILE A 25 23.32 4.91 -23.82
CA ILE A 25 24.25 5.46 -22.82
C ILE A 25 25.05 4.34 -22.15
N LEU A 26 24.41 3.24 -21.74
CA LEU A 26 25.11 2.11 -21.16
C LEU A 26 26.11 1.49 -22.15
N GLN A 27 25.73 1.35 -23.42
CA GLN A 27 26.63 0.82 -24.47
C GLN A 27 27.82 1.75 -24.75
N GLN A 28 27.56 3.06 -24.87
CA GLN A 28 28.59 4.08 -25.11
C GLN A 28 29.67 4.07 -24.03
N PHE A 29 29.28 3.88 -22.76
CA PHE A 29 30.21 3.80 -21.63
C PHE A 29 30.61 2.36 -21.28
N SER A 30 30.24 1.39 -22.12
CA SER A 30 30.51 -0.04 -21.94
C SER A 30 30.07 -0.58 -20.56
N ILE A 31 28.95 -0.11 -20.02
CA ILE A 31 28.37 -0.58 -18.77
C ILE A 31 27.49 -1.80 -19.10
N THR A 32 28.12 -2.96 -19.25
CA THR A 32 27.45 -4.23 -19.59
C THR A 32 27.84 -5.34 -18.60
N LYS A 33 27.03 -6.39 -18.51
CA LYS A 33 27.22 -7.48 -17.54
C LYS A 33 28.55 -8.23 -17.73
N GLU A 34 29.02 -8.29 -18.97
CA GLU A 34 30.23 -9.02 -19.39
C GLU A 34 31.50 -8.27 -19.00
N GLN A 35 31.39 -6.98 -18.69
CA GLN A 35 32.52 -6.10 -18.51
C GLN A 35 32.81 -5.81 -17.04
N GLN A 36 34.06 -5.98 -16.62
CA GLN A 36 34.49 -5.59 -15.28
C GLN A 36 34.57 -4.05 -15.14
N GLY A 37 34.41 -3.58 -13.90
CA GLY A 37 34.54 -2.15 -13.59
C GLY A 37 33.34 -1.29 -13.99
N CYS A 38 32.14 -1.87 -14.15
CA CYS A 38 30.90 -1.13 -14.44
C CYS A 38 30.67 0.07 -13.51
N VAL A 39 30.96 -0.07 -12.22
CA VAL A 39 30.83 1.01 -11.22
C VAL A 39 31.80 2.17 -11.49
N LEU A 40 33.03 1.88 -11.94
CA LEU A 40 34.01 2.90 -12.33
C LEU A 40 33.57 3.63 -13.61
N ARG A 41 32.99 2.90 -14.56
CA ARG A 41 32.46 3.47 -15.81
C ARG A 41 31.24 4.38 -15.53
N LEU A 42 30.40 4.02 -14.56
CA LEU A 42 29.33 4.89 -14.05
C LEU A 42 29.92 6.18 -13.46
N ALA A 43 30.95 6.11 -12.61
CA ALA A 43 31.58 7.30 -12.04
C ALA A 43 32.20 8.19 -13.12
N ARG A 44 32.82 7.61 -14.16
CA ARG A 44 33.34 8.35 -15.33
C ARG A 44 32.21 9.00 -16.14
N LEU A 45 31.08 8.32 -16.31
CA LEU A 45 29.91 8.93 -16.95
C LEU A 45 29.45 10.15 -16.14
N VAL A 46 29.23 10.00 -14.84
CA VAL A 46 28.81 11.11 -13.95
C VAL A 46 29.80 12.28 -14.00
N SER A 47 31.10 11.99 -14.06
CA SER A 47 32.14 13.02 -14.21
C SER A 47 31.99 13.89 -15.46
N SER A 48 31.38 13.35 -16.52
CA SER A 48 31.17 14.04 -17.79
C SER A 48 29.80 14.70 -17.91
N THR A 49 28.84 14.35 -17.05
CA THR A 49 27.49 14.93 -17.03
C THR A 49 27.31 16.07 -16.02
N GLY A 50 28.23 16.22 -15.07
CA GLY A 50 28.16 17.29 -14.08
C GLY A 50 28.32 18.69 -14.67
N ALA A 51 27.62 19.66 -14.08
CA ALA A 51 27.66 21.06 -14.50
C ALA A 51 29.04 21.71 -14.25
N LYS A 52 29.30 22.86 -14.89
CA LYS A 52 30.53 23.63 -14.64
C LYS A 52 30.45 24.27 -13.25
N VAL A 53 31.30 23.82 -12.33
CA VAL A 53 31.39 24.35 -10.97
C VAL A 53 32.82 24.74 -10.63
N ASP A 54 33.01 25.71 -9.75
CA ASP A 54 34.32 26.05 -9.19
C ASP A 54 34.87 24.87 -8.34
N PRO A 55 35.95 24.19 -8.77
CA PRO A 55 36.51 23.04 -8.07
C PRO A 55 37.04 23.37 -6.67
N SER A 56 37.59 24.57 -6.46
CA SER A 56 38.19 24.97 -5.18
C SER A 56 37.13 25.13 -4.09
N ARG A 57 35.97 25.67 -4.44
CA ARG A 57 34.84 25.82 -3.51
C ARG A 57 34.16 24.49 -3.22
N LEU A 58 34.02 23.63 -4.24
CA LEU A 58 33.46 22.29 -4.07
C LEU A 58 34.35 21.44 -3.15
N LEU A 59 35.68 21.57 -3.27
CA LEU A 59 36.64 20.91 -2.38
C LEU A 59 36.53 21.41 -0.93
N GLN A 60 36.38 22.73 -0.72
CA GLN A 60 36.13 23.29 0.62
C GLN A 60 34.80 22.80 1.22
N ALA A 61 33.75 22.67 0.41
CA ALA A 61 32.44 22.20 0.85
C ALA A 61 32.46 20.70 1.22
N LEU A 62 33.12 19.87 0.41
CA LEU A 62 33.17 18.42 0.63
C LEU A 62 34.18 17.98 1.69
N GLY A 63 35.21 18.79 1.97
CA GLY A 63 36.31 18.43 2.87
C GLY A 63 35.86 18.03 4.28
N SER A 64 34.70 18.52 4.75
CA SER A 64 34.13 18.13 6.06
C SER A 64 33.38 16.79 6.04
N HIS A 65 33.17 16.18 4.87
CA HIS A 65 32.41 14.94 4.75
C HIS A 65 33.29 13.71 5.03
N PRO A 66 32.89 12.77 5.90
CA PRO A 66 33.72 11.61 6.27
C PRO A 66 34.12 10.69 5.10
N LEU A 67 33.28 10.60 4.06
CA LEU A 67 33.57 9.82 2.85
C LEU A 67 34.52 10.50 1.87
N PHE A 68 34.77 11.81 2.01
CA PHE A 68 35.56 12.57 1.04
C PHE A 68 37.00 12.05 0.89
N PRO A 69 37.79 11.82 1.96
CA PRO A 69 39.17 11.34 1.81
C PRO A 69 39.27 10.00 1.09
N LYS A 70 38.34 9.07 1.40
CA LYS A 70 38.28 7.74 0.76
C LYS A 70 37.90 7.85 -0.72
N ALA A 71 36.92 8.69 -1.04
CA ALA A 71 36.48 8.90 -2.42
C ALA A 71 37.56 9.60 -3.25
N GLN A 72 38.22 10.61 -2.71
CA GLN A 72 39.33 11.30 -3.35
C GLN A 72 40.47 10.32 -3.66
N PHE A 73 40.93 9.54 -2.67
CA PHE A 73 41.97 8.54 -2.89
C PHE A 73 41.60 7.52 -3.98
N CYS A 74 40.34 7.05 -3.98
CA CYS A 74 39.84 6.13 -4.99
C CYS A 74 39.85 6.75 -6.39
N VAL A 75 39.37 8.00 -6.53
CA VAL A 75 39.36 8.71 -7.82
C VAL A 75 40.78 8.90 -8.34
N LEU A 76 41.67 9.37 -7.46
CA LEU A 76 43.09 9.54 -7.78
C LEU A 76 43.73 8.23 -8.23
N SER A 77 43.44 7.12 -7.56
CA SER A 77 44.04 5.82 -7.89
C SER A 77 43.46 5.16 -9.15
N LYS A 78 42.22 5.48 -9.54
CA LYS A 78 41.49 4.77 -10.60
C LYS A 78 41.25 5.61 -11.86
N PHE A 79 41.45 6.93 -11.82
CA PHE A 79 41.28 7.84 -12.96
C PHE A 79 42.49 8.76 -13.12
N PRO A 80 43.65 8.22 -13.55
CA PRO A 80 44.88 8.99 -13.62
C PRO A 80 44.84 10.13 -14.65
N ASP A 81 43.95 10.03 -15.62
CA ASP A 81 43.63 11.05 -16.63
C ASP A 81 43.00 12.31 -16.02
N LEU A 82 42.42 12.24 -14.82
CA LEU A 82 41.79 13.37 -14.15
C LEU A 82 42.76 14.21 -13.29
N HIS A 83 44.04 13.83 -13.18
CA HIS A 83 45.02 14.46 -12.27
C HIS A 83 45.60 15.80 -12.70
N SER A 84 45.47 16.19 -13.97
CA SER A 84 46.32 17.26 -14.53
C SER A 84 46.05 18.67 -14.00
N LYS A 85 44.95 18.88 -13.23
CA LYS A 85 44.59 20.04 -12.39
C LYS A 85 43.26 19.74 -11.67
N PRO A 86 42.96 20.29 -10.47
CA PRO A 86 41.66 20.13 -9.82
C PRO A 86 40.56 20.67 -10.75
N GLY A 87 39.92 19.74 -11.46
CA GLY A 87 39.00 20.04 -12.54
C GLY A 87 37.57 19.67 -12.17
N VAL A 88 36.62 20.29 -12.85
CA VAL A 88 35.17 20.02 -12.68
C VAL A 88 34.86 18.52 -12.75
N LYS A 89 35.50 17.80 -13.69
CA LYS A 89 35.29 16.36 -13.89
C LYS A 89 35.78 15.53 -12.70
N GLU A 90 36.94 15.85 -12.15
CA GLU A 90 37.49 15.18 -10.97
C GLU A 90 36.53 15.32 -9.78
N MET A 91 36.02 16.53 -9.56
CA MET A 91 35.09 16.80 -8.47
C MET A 91 33.78 16.00 -8.58
N TRP A 92 33.18 15.91 -9.78
CA TRP A 92 31.98 15.09 -9.97
C TRP A 92 32.24 13.59 -9.90
N ALA A 93 33.44 13.13 -10.28
CA ALA A 93 33.87 11.76 -10.03
C ALA A 93 33.96 11.47 -8.52
N ILE A 94 34.51 12.39 -7.73
CA ILE A 94 34.57 12.28 -6.27
C ILE A 94 33.15 12.19 -5.68
N VAL A 95 32.25 13.08 -6.08
CA VAL A 95 30.84 13.06 -5.65
C VAL A 95 30.18 11.72 -6.00
N ALA A 96 30.37 11.22 -7.22
CA ALA A 96 29.84 9.93 -7.64
C ALA A 96 30.37 8.78 -6.77
N VAL A 97 31.67 8.77 -6.47
CA VAL A 97 32.27 7.75 -5.60
C VAL A 97 31.79 7.88 -4.16
N MET A 98 31.61 9.10 -3.63
CA MET A 98 31.03 9.31 -2.30
C MET A 98 29.61 8.74 -2.20
N VAL A 99 28.78 8.93 -3.23
CA VAL A 99 27.43 8.34 -3.29
C VAL A 99 27.52 6.82 -3.39
N LEU A 100 28.44 6.27 -4.18
CA LEU A 100 28.66 4.82 -4.29
C LEU A 100 29.17 4.19 -2.99
N PHE A 101 29.89 4.95 -2.16
CA PHE A 101 30.36 4.55 -0.83
C PHE A 101 29.34 4.81 0.29
N SER A 102 28.15 5.35 -0.03
CA SER A 102 27.14 5.61 0.99
C SER A 102 26.53 4.29 1.49
N ASP A 103 26.63 4.06 2.80
CA ASP A 103 26.00 2.93 3.46
C ASP A 103 24.57 3.26 3.89
N SER A 104 24.31 4.54 4.17
CA SER A 104 23.04 5.05 4.67
C SER A 104 22.53 6.25 3.87
N VAL A 105 21.23 6.51 3.99
CA VAL A 105 20.62 7.77 3.56
C VAL A 105 21.32 8.98 4.19
N GLY A 106 21.77 8.85 5.45
CA GLY A 106 22.42 9.93 6.20
C GLY A 106 23.76 10.38 5.61
N ASP A 107 24.46 9.51 4.88
CA ASP A 107 25.68 9.89 4.16
C ASP A 107 25.36 10.82 2.98
N ILE A 108 24.34 10.48 2.18
CA ILE A 108 23.92 11.33 1.05
C ILE A 108 23.29 12.63 1.56
N GLN A 109 22.56 12.61 2.68
CA GLN A 109 22.02 13.84 3.28
C GLN A 109 23.12 14.78 3.76
N ARG A 110 24.19 14.28 4.39
CA ARG A 110 25.36 15.09 4.78
C ARG A 110 26.07 15.67 3.56
N LEU A 111 26.21 14.87 2.50
CA LEU A 111 26.71 15.36 1.21
C LEU A 111 25.84 16.52 0.67
N LEU A 112 24.52 16.40 0.69
CA LEU A 112 23.59 17.46 0.29
C LEU A 112 23.67 18.70 1.20
N GLN A 113 23.89 18.54 2.51
CA GLN A 113 24.10 19.65 3.44
C GLN A 113 25.37 20.43 3.12
N CYS A 114 26.45 19.75 2.70
CA CYS A 114 27.68 20.41 2.27
C CYS A 114 27.42 21.40 1.12
N PHE A 115 26.54 21.03 0.18
CA PHE A 115 26.16 21.88 -0.95
C PHE A 115 25.18 23.00 -0.60
N ARG A 116 24.42 22.88 0.50
CA ARG A 116 23.50 23.93 1.00
C ARG A 116 24.18 24.97 1.90
N SER A 117 25.43 24.74 2.28
CA SER A 117 26.21 25.68 3.10
C SER A 117 26.42 27.00 2.33
N PRO A 118 26.40 28.18 2.99
CA PRO A 118 26.71 29.47 2.36
C PRO A 118 28.12 29.55 1.73
N ARG A 119 28.96 28.53 1.95
CA ARG A 119 30.28 28.34 1.31
C ARG A 119 30.20 27.72 -0.09
N SER A 120 29.01 27.32 -0.54
CA SER A 120 28.75 26.68 -1.83
C SER A 120 27.74 27.52 -2.62
N GLU A 121 28.15 28.04 -3.79
CA GLU A 121 27.23 28.64 -4.78
C GLU A 121 26.54 27.58 -5.67
N LEU A 122 26.82 26.30 -5.40
CA LEU A 122 26.35 25.18 -6.20
C LEU A 122 24.83 25.05 -6.03
N ALA A 123 24.10 25.22 -7.13
CA ALA A 123 22.65 25.16 -7.09
C ALA A 123 22.22 23.73 -6.72
N LEU A 124 21.33 23.58 -5.73
CA LEU A 124 20.70 22.29 -5.35
C LEU A 124 20.18 21.52 -6.59
N LEU A 125 19.82 22.25 -7.64
CA LEU A 125 19.44 21.75 -8.94
C LEU A 125 20.48 20.84 -9.62
N GLU A 126 21.77 21.22 -9.57
CA GLU A 126 22.87 20.49 -10.25
C GLU A 126 23.17 19.16 -9.56
N VAL A 127 23.19 19.16 -8.22
CA VAL A 127 23.35 17.91 -7.45
C VAL A 127 22.15 17.00 -7.65
N THR A 128 20.94 17.58 -7.69
CA THR A 128 19.70 16.82 -7.95
C THR A 128 19.73 16.17 -9.33
N GLU A 129 20.21 16.86 -10.36
CA GLU A 129 20.41 16.31 -11.70
C GLU A 129 21.39 15.13 -11.70
N VAL A 130 22.52 15.24 -11.01
CA VAL A 130 23.52 14.17 -10.88
C VAL A 130 22.96 12.96 -10.11
N LEU A 131 22.22 13.19 -9.03
CA LEU A 131 21.55 12.12 -8.29
C LEU A 131 20.50 11.40 -9.15
N HIS A 132 19.71 12.12 -9.97
CA HIS A 132 18.79 11.49 -10.94
C HIS A 132 19.53 10.69 -12.02
N CYS A 133 20.70 11.17 -12.48
CA CYS A 133 21.57 10.43 -13.38
C CYS A 133 22.01 9.10 -12.77
N MET A 134 22.57 9.14 -11.54
CA MET A 134 22.99 7.94 -10.83
C MET A 134 21.83 6.99 -10.55
N ALA A 135 20.68 7.48 -10.09
CA ALA A 135 19.49 6.66 -9.87
C ALA A 135 19.07 5.92 -11.15
N THR A 136 18.98 6.64 -12.28
CA THR A 136 18.62 6.05 -13.58
C THR A 136 19.59 4.94 -13.99
N LEU A 137 20.90 5.19 -13.88
CA LEU A 137 21.92 4.22 -14.27
C LEU A 137 21.93 3.00 -13.36
N LEU A 138 21.87 3.18 -12.04
CA LEU A 138 21.83 2.08 -11.08
C LEU A 138 20.60 1.19 -11.28
N LEU A 139 19.44 1.80 -11.55
CA LEU A 139 18.22 1.08 -11.88
C LEU A 139 18.35 0.31 -13.20
N ALA A 140 18.95 0.92 -14.22
CA ALA A 140 19.15 0.28 -15.52
C ALA A 140 20.15 -0.88 -15.46
N MET A 141 21.26 -0.70 -14.74
CA MET A 141 22.24 -1.75 -14.45
C MET A 141 21.57 -2.94 -13.77
N ARG A 142 20.70 -2.66 -12.78
CA ARG A 142 19.92 -3.70 -12.10
C ARG A 142 18.95 -4.41 -13.03
N ASN A 143 18.23 -3.68 -13.89
CA ASN A 143 17.34 -4.27 -14.90
C ASN A 143 18.09 -5.17 -15.90
N LYS A 144 19.37 -4.89 -16.14
CA LYS A 144 20.29 -5.71 -16.95
C LYS A 144 20.99 -6.82 -16.17
N SER A 145 20.58 -7.09 -14.93
CA SER A 145 21.17 -8.11 -14.05
C SER A 145 22.67 -7.92 -13.81
N ILE A 146 23.15 -6.68 -13.80
CA ILE A 146 24.50 -6.34 -13.34
C ILE A 146 24.50 -6.40 -11.80
N PRO A 147 25.45 -7.11 -11.17
CA PRO A 147 25.47 -7.30 -9.72
C PRO A 147 25.80 -5.98 -9.01
N ILE A 148 24.77 -5.29 -8.52
CA ILE A 148 24.91 -4.07 -7.73
C ILE A 148 23.91 -4.05 -6.58
N SER A 149 24.33 -3.51 -5.44
CA SER A 149 23.45 -3.38 -4.28
C SER A 149 22.33 -2.38 -4.56
N ASN A 150 21.09 -2.81 -4.36
CA ASN A 150 19.92 -1.94 -4.47
C ASN A 150 19.91 -0.82 -3.42
N ARG A 151 20.67 -0.97 -2.34
CA ARG A 151 20.80 0.02 -1.26
C ARG A 151 21.25 1.38 -1.79
N ILE A 152 22.20 1.41 -2.72
CA ILE A 152 22.73 2.67 -3.28
C ILE A 152 21.61 3.41 -4.01
N HIS A 153 20.86 2.70 -4.87
CA HIS A 153 19.71 3.27 -5.57
C HIS A 153 18.64 3.75 -4.59
N TYR A 154 18.32 2.96 -3.55
CA TYR A 154 17.37 3.35 -2.51
C TYR A 154 17.79 4.63 -1.77
N ASN A 155 19.06 4.73 -1.35
CA ASN A 155 19.58 5.88 -0.63
C ASN A 155 19.45 7.17 -1.47
N ILE A 156 19.78 7.09 -2.75
CA ILE A 156 19.64 8.20 -3.70
C ILE A 156 18.16 8.57 -3.87
N PHE A 157 17.32 7.58 -4.17
CA PHE A 157 15.88 7.78 -4.37
C PHE A 157 15.22 8.44 -3.16
N TYR A 158 15.56 8.00 -1.94
CA TYR A 158 15.05 8.58 -0.70
C TYR A 158 15.44 10.06 -0.57
N CYS A 159 16.70 10.41 -0.84
CA CYS A 159 17.16 11.79 -0.74
C CYS A 159 16.51 12.68 -1.80
N LEU A 160 16.35 12.18 -3.03
CA LEU A 160 15.61 12.86 -4.09
C LEU A 160 14.16 13.10 -3.69
N TYR A 161 13.50 12.10 -3.10
CA TYR A 161 12.14 12.24 -2.59
C TYR A 161 12.06 13.35 -1.53
N LEU A 162 12.98 13.41 -0.58
CA LEU A 162 12.97 14.46 0.43
C LEU A 162 13.18 15.86 -0.17
N ILE A 163 14.06 16.01 -1.16
CA ILE A 163 14.28 17.30 -1.83
C ILE A 163 12.99 17.78 -2.51
N GLU A 164 12.33 16.87 -3.23
CA GLU A 164 11.12 17.17 -3.99
C GLU A 164 9.93 17.49 -3.07
N ASN A 165 9.85 16.84 -1.90
CA ASN A 165 8.76 17.04 -0.95
C ASN A 165 9.05 18.09 0.15
N ALA A 166 10.30 18.50 0.36
CA ALA A 166 10.64 19.62 1.24
C ALA A 166 10.32 20.99 0.63
N SER A 167 10.27 21.05 -0.70
CA SER A 167 10.07 22.28 -1.49
C SER A 167 8.60 22.67 -1.55
N GLY A 168 8.09 23.23 -0.44
CA GLY A 168 6.90 24.08 -0.48
C GLY A 168 7.21 25.39 -1.22
N ILE A 169 7.19 25.37 -2.55
CA ILE A 169 6.96 26.56 -3.38
C ILE A 169 5.57 26.40 -3.97
N VAL A 170 4.58 26.43 -3.08
CA VAL A 170 3.26 26.98 -3.37
C VAL A 170 3.15 28.10 -2.33
N GLN A 171 3.00 29.33 -2.80
CA GLN A 171 2.74 30.48 -1.93
C GLN A 171 1.65 30.10 -0.93
N PRO A 172 1.76 30.45 0.35
CA PRO A 172 0.63 30.33 1.26
C PRO A 172 -0.43 31.32 0.76
N LEU A 173 -1.38 30.83 -0.03
CA LEU A 173 -2.69 31.46 -0.13
C LEU A 173 -3.22 31.48 1.30
N GLU A 174 -3.57 32.68 1.75
CA GLU A 174 -3.95 33.06 3.11
C GLU A 174 -4.97 32.09 3.75
N GLU A 175 -4.50 30.99 4.33
CA GLU A 175 -5.31 30.17 5.21
C GLU A 175 -5.24 30.79 6.61
N ARG A 176 -6.35 31.45 6.98
CA ARG A 176 -6.65 31.95 8.32
C ARG A 176 -6.21 30.92 9.36
N ARG A 177 -5.19 31.29 10.14
CA ARG A 177 -4.76 30.52 11.31
C ARG A 177 -5.90 30.46 12.32
N MET A 178 -6.51 29.29 12.46
CA MET A 178 -7.29 28.95 13.65
C MET A 178 -6.49 27.95 14.48
N ASP A 179 -6.04 28.42 15.64
CA ASP A 179 -5.30 27.67 16.64
C ASP A 179 -6.16 26.57 17.25
N PHE A 180 -5.80 25.31 17.02
CA PHE A 180 -6.27 24.17 17.81
C PHE A 180 -5.15 23.15 18.02
N GLY A 181 -4.34 23.35 19.07
CA GLY A 181 -4.09 22.36 20.13
C GLY A 181 -3.58 20.95 19.84
N TRP A 182 -3.05 20.63 18.65
CA TRP A 182 -2.24 19.44 18.38
C TRP A 182 -1.02 19.89 17.58
N ALA A 183 0.19 19.51 18.01
CA ALA A 183 1.45 19.85 17.33
C ALA A 183 1.29 19.74 15.81
N ASP A 184 1.58 20.83 15.10
CA ASP A 184 1.26 21.04 13.69
C ASP A 184 1.85 19.91 12.82
N VAL A 185 1.06 18.87 12.54
CA VAL A 185 1.52 17.68 11.83
C VAL A 185 1.70 18.08 10.37
N ARG A 186 2.95 18.32 9.96
CA ARG A 186 3.30 18.64 8.58
C ARG A 186 2.90 17.49 7.66
N LEU A 187 1.85 17.71 6.86
CA LEU A 187 1.37 16.74 5.88
C LEU A 187 2.38 16.56 4.73
N THR A 188 2.47 15.34 4.21
CA THR A 188 3.25 15.07 2.98
C THR A 188 2.54 15.62 1.75
N HIS A 189 3.27 15.81 0.66
CA HIS A 189 2.67 16.21 -0.63
C HIS A 189 1.60 15.20 -1.08
N GLU A 190 1.80 13.91 -0.81
CA GLU A 190 0.83 12.86 -1.11
C GLU A 190 -0.47 13.04 -0.31
N GLN A 191 -0.36 13.31 1.00
CA GLN A 191 -1.52 13.63 1.84
C GLN A 191 -2.19 14.94 1.38
N GLN A 192 -1.43 15.99 1.06
CA GLN A 192 -1.97 17.25 0.56
C GLN A 192 -2.75 17.07 -0.75
N ARG A 193 -2.26 16.23 -1.69
CA ARG A 193 -2.99 15.89 -2.92
C ARG A 193 -4.33 15.25 -2.61
N ILE A 194 -4.37 14.30 -1.66
CA ILE A 194 -5.63 13.68 -1.22
C ILE A 194 -6.56 14.74 -0.63
N LEU A 195 -6.05 15.61 0.24
CA LEU A 195 -6.83 16.69 0.86
C LEU A 195 -7.25 17.79 -0.14
N SER A 196 -6.60 17.91 -1.30
CA SER A 196 -7.03 18.84 -2.36
C SER A 196 -8.22 18.31 -3.17
N HIS A 197 -8.51 17.01 -3.07
CA HIS A 197 -9.61 16.36 -3.77
C HIS A 197 -10.89 16.42 -2.93
N LYS A 198 -11.81 17.33 -3.27
CA LYS A 198 -13.16 17.32 -2.68
C LYS A 198 -13.98 16.18 -3.29
N ILE A 199 -14.46 15.27 -2.44
CA ILE A 199 -15.22 14.09 -2.88
C ILE A 199 -16.61 14.52 -3.39
N GLU A 200 -17.04 13.93 -4.49
CA GLU A 200 -18.38 14.15 -5.06
C GLU A 200 -19.23 12.87 -4.99
N PRO A 201 -20.57 12.97 -5.01
CA PRO A 201 -21.45 11.82 -5.10
C PRO A 201 -21.10 10.89 -6.27
N GLY A 202 -21.20 9.58 -6.06
CA GLY A 202 -20.83 8.56 -7.05
C GLY A 202 -19.33 8.33 -7.25
N GLN A 203 -18.45 9.25 -6.84
CA GLN A 203 -17.01 9.03 -6.96
C GLN A 203 -16.52 7.92 -6.03
N THR A 204 -15.61 7.11 -6.55
CA THR A 204 -14.83 6.15 -5.75
C THR A 204 -13.36 6.50 -5.83
N VAL A 205 -12.79 6.88 -4.69
CA VAL A 205 -11.38 7.24 -4.52
C VAL A 205 -10.68 6.10 -3.79
N LYS A 206 -9.54 5.66 -4.33
CA LYS A 206 -8.67 4.68 -3.68
C LYS A 206 -7.41 5.36 -3.16
N ILE A 207 -7.01 5.01 -1.95
CA ILE A 207 -5.75 5.44 -1.35
C ILE A 207 -4.94 4.18 -1.05
N MET A 208 -3.99 3.91 -1.93
CA MET A 208 -3.07 2.77 -1.85
C MET A 208 -1.91 3.14 -0.95
N ALA A 209 -1.84 2.56 0.23
CA ALA A 209 -0.88 2.95 1.25
C ALA A 209 0.11 1.82 1.55
N PHE A 210 1.32 2.18 1.97
CA PHE A 210 2.20 1.23 2.65
C PHE A 210 2.03 1.29 4.18
N ALA A 211 2.64 0.31 4.85
CA ALA A 211 2.74 0.21 6.29
C ALA A 211 3.21 1.53 6.95
N GLY A 212 2.45 2.01 7.94
CA GLY A 212 2.86 3.15 8.76
C GLY A 212 2.71 4.53 8.11
N THR A 213 2.13 4.63 6.92
CA THR A 213 2.04 5.88 6.13
C THR A 213 0.94 6.86 6.55
N GLY A 214 0.29 6.61 7.69
CA GLY A 214 -0.71 7.53 8.24
C GLY A 214 -2.11 7.44 7.64
N LYS A 215 -2.53 6.30 7.06
CA LYS A 215 -3.87 6.04 6.48
C LYS A 215 -5.03 6.68 7.25
N THR A 216 -5.24 6.26 8.51
CA THR A 216 -6.32 6.76 9.37
C THR A 216 -6.13 8.25 9.68
N SER A 217 -4.89 8.70 9.93
CA SER A 217 -4.60 10.13 10.17
C SER A 217 -4.93 11.00 8.95
N THR A 218 -4.68 10.51 7.74
CA THR A 218 -5.06 11.18 6.48
C THR A 218 -6.57 11.32 6.39
N LEU A 219 -7.35 10.29 6.74
CA LEU A 219 -8.82 10.37 6.77
C LEU A 219 -9.32 11.36 7.83
N VAL A 220 -8.68 11.41 9.01
CA VAL A 220 -9.02 12.39 10.06
C VAL A 220 -8.81 13.80 9.53
N LYS A 221 -7.63 14.10 8.97
CA LYS A 221 -7.29 15.40 8.40
C LYS A 221 -8.19 15.78 7.21
N TYR A 222 -8.61 14.79 6.41
CA TYR A 222 -9.58 14.98 5.34
C TYR A 222 -10.94 15.43 5.90
N ALA A 223 -11.46 14.73 6.92
CA ALA A 223 -12.74 15.08 7.54
C ALA A 223 -12.71 16.44 8.29
N GLU A 224 -11.56 16.79 8.88
CA GLU A 224 -11.35 18.11 9.49
C GLU A 224 -11.41 19.22 8.44
N LYS A 225 -10.76 19.02 7.29
CA LYS A 225 -10.73 20.00 6.20
C LYS A 225 -12.12 20.22 5.59
N PHE A 226 -12.87 19.14 5.35
CA PHE A 226 -14.22 19.19 4.79
C PHE A 226 -15.27 19.07 5.91
N SER A 227 -15.18 19.97 6.89
CA SER A 227 -16.03 19.99 8.09
C SER A 227 -17.53 20.18 7.79
N GLU A 228 -17.87 20.69 6.61
CA GLU A 228 -19.24 20.85 6.12
C GLU A 228 -19.89 19.53 5.68
N LEU A 229 -19.08 18.52 5.35
CA LEU A 229 -19.55 17.21 4.89
C LEU A 229 -19.70 16.24 6.05
N LYS A 230 -20.67 15.31 5.93
CA LYS A 230 -20.91 14.23 6.87
C LYS A 230 -20.32 12.93 6.35
N PHE A 231 -19.51 12.27 7.18
CA PHE A 231 -18.81 11.05 6.82
C PHE A 231 -19.25 9.85 7.65
N LEU A 232 -19.30 8.69 7.02
CA LEU A 232 -19.41 7.40 7.72
C LEU A 232 -18.07 6.67 7.62
N TYR A 233 -17.40 6.49 8.76
CA TYR A 233 -16.19 5.70 8.85
C TYR A 233 -16.51 4.24 9.16
N LEU A 234 -16.12 3.34 8.26
CA LEU A 234 -16.29 1.90 8.36
C LEU A 234 -14.93 1.22 8.52
N ALA A 235 -14.77 0.52 9.64
CA ALA A 235 -13.62 -0.32 9.90
C ALA A 235 -14.00 -1.81 9.90
N PHE A 236 -13.04 -2.65 9.50
CA PHE A 236 -13.22 -4.11 9.52
C PHE A 236 -13.33 -4.67 10.95
N ASN A 237 -12.52 -4.15 11.89
CA ASN A 237 -12.48 -4.65 13.25
C ASN A 237 -12.93 -3.59 14.28
N LYS A 238 -13.48 -4.07 15.41
CA LYS A 238 -14.02 -3.20 16.47
C LYS A 238 -12.94 -2.31 17.10
N ALA A 239 -11.72 -2.82 17.29
CA ALA A 239 -10.63 -2.05 17.90
C ALA A 239 -10.27 -0.80 17.07
N VAL A 240 -10.23 -0.93 15.74
CA VAL A 240 -9.99 0.18 14.80
C VAL A 240 -11.16 1.16 14.80
N ALA A 241 -12.41 0.68 14.81
CA ALA A 241 -13.58 1.56 14.94
C ALA A 241 -13.58 2.37 16.25
N GLU A 242 -13.27 1.74 17.39
CA GLU A 242 -13.19 2.41 18.70
C GLU A 242 -12.03 3.40 18.77
N LYS A 243 -10.89 3.08 18.14
CA LYS A 243 -9.78 4.05 18.00
C LYS A 243 -10.22 5.24 17.14
N GLY A 244 -10.92 4.98 16.04
CA GLY A 244 -11.51 5.99 15.16
C GLY A 244 -12.40 6.98 15.93
N LYS A 245 -13.34 6.48 16.76
CA LYS A 245 -14.24 7.32 17.57
C LYS A 245 -13.51 8.33 18.46
N LYS A 246 -12.27 8.05 18.87
CA LYS A 246 -11.47 8.93 19.73
C LYS A 246 -10.74 10.03 18.96
N VAL A 247 -10.48 9.83 17.67
CA VAL A 247 -9.61 10.70 16.86
C VAL A 247 -10.34 11.44 15.74
N PHE A 248 -11.47 10.93 15.26
CA PHE A 248 -12.22 11.59 14.20
C PHE A 248 -13.02 12.79 14.73
N PRO A 249 -13.19 13.85 13.92
CA PRO A 249 -14.04 15.00 14.25
C PRO A 249 -15.53 14.62 14.29
N ARG A 250 -16.35 15.54 14.83
CA ARG A 250 -17.79 15.32 15.11
C ARG A 250 -18.65 15.06 13.87
N ASN A 251 -18.19 15.46 12.69
CA ASN A 251 -18.87 15.19 11.41
C ASN A 251 -18.67 13.75 10.90
N VAL A 252 -17.97 12.89 11.65
CA VAL A 252 -17.72 11.49 11.28
C VAL A 252 -18.42 10.53 12.24
N THR A 253 -19.25 9.65 11.71
CA THR A 253 -19.81 8.52 12.46
C THR A 253 -18.92 7.28 12.28
N CYS A 254 -18.31 6.76 13.34
CA CYS A 254 -17.46 5.56 13.27
C CYS A 254 -18.21 4.28 13.65
N LYS A 255 -18.24 3.30 12.74
CA LYS A 255 -18.91 2.00 12.90
C LYS A 255 -18.11 0.86 12.27
N THR A 256 -18.48 -0.37 12.58
CA THR A 256 -18.09 -1.56 11.79
C THR A 256 -19.24 -1.97 10.87
N PHE A 257 -18.93 -2.70 9.78
CA PHE A 257 -19.95 -3.26 8.90
C PHE A 257 -20.97 -4.12 9.66
N HIS A 258 -20.49 -5.03 10.51
CA HIS A 258 -21.35 -5.85 11.37
C HIS A 258 -22.20 -5.01 12.33
N SER A 259 -21.70 -3.87 12.85
CA SER A 259 -22.51 -3.02 13.74
C SER A 259 -23.67 -2.32 13.02
N LEU A 260 -23.51 -1.99 11.73
CA LEU A 260 -24.60 -1.47 10.90
C LEU A 260 -25.64 -2.54 10.61
N ALA A 261 -25.19 -3.71 10.12
CA ALA A 261 -26.06 -4.84 9.84
C ALA A 261 -26.77 -5.34 11.10
N PHE A 262 -26.11 -5.30 12.26
CA PHE A 262 -26.73 -5.66 13.54
C PHE A 262 -27.88 -4.72 13.90
N GLY A 263 -27.73 -3.42 13.67
CA GLY A 263 -28.78 -2.43 13.94
C GLY A 263 -30.04 -2.65 13.10
N SER A 264 -29.87 -3.09 11.85
CA SER A 264 -30.97 -3.27 10.89
C SER A 264 -31.58 -4.67 10.90
N VAL A 265 -30.77 -5.72 11.08
CA VAL A 265 -31.19 -7.13 10.92
C VAL A 265 -30.86 -7.94 12.17
N GLY A 266 -29.63 -7.86 12.66
CA GLY A 266 -29.15 -8.72 13.76
C GLY A 266 -29.91 -8.55 15.08
N ARG A 267 -30.45 -7.35 15.37
CA ARG A 267 -31.23 -7.07 16.58
C ARG A 267 -32.46 -7.96 16.69
N HIS A 268 -33.18 -8.18 15.60
CA HIS A 268 -34.39 -9.03 15.58
C HIS A 268 -34.06 -10.47 15.99
N TYR A 269 -32.95 -11.03 15.51
CA TYR A 269 -32.49 -12.37 15.91
C TYR A 269 -32.02 -12.42 17.37
N LYS A 270 -31.42 -11.34 17.88
CA LYS A 270 -30.98 -11.25 19.28
C LYS A 270 -32.17 -11.26 20.23
N GLU A 271 -33.18 -10.44 19.97
CA GLU A 271 -34.38 -10.31 20.81
C GLU A 271 -35.19 -11.61 20.89
N ARG A 272 -35.16 -12.42 19.82
CA ARG A 272 -35.78 -13.74 19.76
C ARG A 272 -34.89 -14.88 20.30
N GLY A 273 -33.69 -14.58 20.81
CA GLY A 273 -32.74 -15.59 21.32
C GLY A 273 -32.19 -16.54 20.24
N LYS A 274 -32.25 -16.15 18.96
CA LYS A 274 -31.80 -16.94 17.79
C LYS A 274 -30.40 -16.52 17.29
N LEU A 275 -29.84 -15.44 17.82
CA LEU A 275 -28.50 -14.99 17.45
C LEU A 275 -27.40 -15.77 18.17
N ASN A 276 -26.42 -16.24 17.40
CA ASN A 276 -25.12 -16.71 17.88
C ASN A 276 -24.06 -15.70 17.43
N PHE A 277 -23.30 -15.16 18.39
CA PHE A 277 -22.24 -14.19 18.09
C PHE A 277 -21.01 -14.84 17.42
N SER A 278 -20.91 -16.16 17.48
CA SER A 278 -19.85 -16.96 16.86
C SER A 278 -20.37 -17.72 15.64
N LYS A 279 -19.45 -18.32 14.88
CA LYS A 279 -19.79 -19.29 13.83
C LYS A 279 -20.58 -20.46 14.43
N MET A 280 -21.43 -21.09 13.63
CA MET A 280 -22.04 -22.35 14.03
C MET A 280 -20.96 -23.42 14.19
N SER A 281 -21.03 -24.20 15.28
CA SER A 281 -20.07 -25.28 15.48
C SER A 281 -20.33 -26.40 14.48
N VAL A 282 -19.27 -27.05 14.01
CA VAL A 282 -19.36 -28.23 13.14
C VAL A 282 -20.21 -29.32 13.79
N TYR A 283 -20.10 -29.46 15.12
CA TYR A 283 -20.92 -30.37 15.91
C TYR A 283 -22.41 -30.02 15.76
N SER A 284 -22.80 -28.77 15.99
CA SER A 284 -24.19 -28.31 15.83
C SER A 284 -24.71 -28.56 14.42
N ILE A 285 -23.92 -28.25 13.40
CA ILE A 285 -24.29 -28.48 11.99
C ILE A 285 -24.50 -29.98 11.73
N SER A 286 -23.64 -30.86 12.23
CA SER A 286 -23.72 -32.31 11.99
C SER A 286 -25.04 -32.95 12.46
N PHE A 287 -25.70 -32.38 13.49
CA PHE A 287 -27.04 -32.82 13.94
C PHE A 287 -28.18 -32.34 13.05
N LEU A 288 -27.94 -31.31 12.23
CA LEU A 288 -28.93 -30.75 11.31
C LEU A 288 -28.90 -31.45 9.95
N LEU A 289 -27.80 -32.15 9.63
CA LEU A 289 -27.63 -32.85 8.37
C LEU A 289 -28.58 -34.04 8.27
N GLN A 290 -29.27 -34.14 7.13
CA GLN A 290 -30.21 -35.22 6.84
C GLN A 290 -29.54 -36.38 6.11
N ASN A 291 -28.58 -36.10 5.22
CA ASN A 291 -27.94 -37.13 4.43
C ASN A 291 -26.89 -37.89 5.25
N ARG A 292 -27.08 -39.20 5.39
CA ARG A 292 -26.19 -40.11 6.13
C ARG A 292 -25.27 -40.94 5.23
N GLU A 293 -25.46 -40.91 3.92
CA GLU A 293 -24.67 -41.70 2.97
C GLU A 293 -23.38 -40.98 2.59
N GLY A 294 -22.32 -41.73 2.26
CA GLY A 294 -21.05 -41.16 1.82
C GLY A 294 -20.15 -40.70 2.98
N GLN A 295 -19.97 -39.38 3.13
CA GLN A 295 -19.05 -38.81 4.11
C GLN A 295 -19.54 -38.95 5.56
N SER A 296 -18.60 -38.99 6.51
CA SER A 296 -18.95 -38.89 7.92
C SER A 296 -19.60 -37.53 8.21
N LEU A 297 -20.57 -37.52 9.13
CA LEU A 297 -21.34 -36.31 9.45
C LEU A 297 -20.51 -35.15 9.96
N PHE A 298 -19.39 -35.43 10.61
CA PHE A 298 -18.47 -34.39 11.06
C PHE A 298 -17.70 -33.77 9.89
N VAL A 299 -17.23 -34.59 8.95
CA VAL A 299 -16.56 -34.13 7.73
C VAL A 299 -17.54 -33.31 6.88
N ARG A 300 -18.75 -33.84 6.66
CA ARG A 300 -19.81 -33.13 5.95
C ARG A 300 -20.22 -31.85 6.65
N GLY A 301 -20.35 -31.87 7.98
CA GLY A 301 -20.66 -30.68 8.77
C GLY A 301 -19.61 -29.59 8.60
N LYS A 302 -18.33 -29.97 8.43
CA LYS A 302 -17.24 -29.04 8.14
C LYS A 302 -17.34 -28.45 6.74
N THR A 303 -17.62 -29.27 5.72
CA THR A 303 -17.76 -28.79 4.35
C THR A 303 -19.00 -27.91 4.19
N VAL A 304 -20.15 -28.29 4.76
CA VAL A 304 -21.38 -27.48 4.81
C VAL A 304 -21.15 -26.16 5.56
N SER A 305 -20.46 -26.20 6.71
CA SER A 305 -20.08 -24.98 7.42
C SER A 305 -19.23 -24.05 6.55
N GLN A 306 -18.25 -24.59 5.82
CA GLN A 306 -17.41 -23.79 4.94
C GLN A 306 -18.20 -23.23 3.75
N THR A 307 -19.13 -24.02 3.18
CA THR A 307 -20.03 -23.58 2.11
C THR A 307 -20.86 -22.37 2.54
N LEU A 308 -21.45 -22.40 3.75
CA LEU A 308 -22.18 -21.26 4.30
C LEU A 308 -21.29 -20.02 4.48
N GLU A 309 -20.08 -20.18 4.99
CA GLU A 309 -19.14 -19.06 5.21
C GLU A 309 -18.64 -18.45 3.90
N ASN A 310 -18.40 -19.30 2.89
CA ASN A 310 -18.07 -18.84 1.54
C ASN A 310 -19.23 -18.06 0.93
N PHE A 311 -20.47 -18.52 1.11
CA PHE A 311 -21.67 -17.78 0.69
C PHE A 311 -21.88 -16.47 1.46
N PHE A 312 -21.67 -16.45 2.77
CA PHE A 312 -21.81 -15.23 3.58
C PHE A 312 -20.77 -14.16 3.21
N SER A 313 -19.61 -14.58 2.71
CA SER A 313 -18.56 -13.65 2.24
C SER A 313 -18.70 -13.27 0.77
N SER A 314 -19.44 -14.02 -0.06
CA SER A 314 -19.64 -13.72 -1.48
C SER A 314 -20.70 -12.63 -1.73
N SER A 315 -20.71 -12.07 -2.94
CA SER A 315 -21.76 -11.16 -3.42
C SER A 315 -23.02 -11.87 -3.91
N ASP A 316 -23.00 -13.21 -4.00
CA ASP A 316 -24.02 -14.00 -4.69
C ASP A 316 -25.37 -14.01 -3.96
N GLU A 317 -26.47 -14.05 -4.70
CA GLU A 317 -27.81 -14.01 -4.10
C GLU A 317 -28.24 -15.37 -3.51
N GLU A 318 -27.72 -16.46 -4.07
CA GLU A 318 -28.00 -17.83 -3.65
C GLU A 318 -26.75 -18.69 -3.46
N ILE A 319 -26.89 -19.75 -2.66
CA ILE A 319 -25.85 -20.76 -2.48
C ILE A 319 -25.77 -21.62 -3.74
N CYS A 320 -24.60 -21.66 -4.36
CA CYS A 320 -24.26 -22.51 -5.52
C CYS A 320 -23.02 -23.39 -5.26
N GLU A 321 -22.70 -24.28 -6.21
CA GLU A 321 -21.57 -25.24 -6.11
C GLU A 321 -20.19 -24.56 -5.97
N GLU A 322 -20.02 -23.33 -6.44
CA GLU A 322 -18.77 -22.55 -6.29
C GLU A 322 -18.45 -22.20 -4.84
N HIS A 323 -19.46 -22.19 -3.97
CA HIS A 323 -19.25 -21.98 -2.54
C HIS A 323 -18.70 -23.22 -1.84
N VAL A 324 -18.82 -24.41 -2.43
CA VAL A 324 -18.33 -25.64 -1.81
C VAL A 324 -16.80 -25.69 -1.91
N PRO A 325 -16.07 -25.94 -0.80
CA PRO A 325 -14.62 -26.03 -0.86
C PRO A 325 -14.18 -27.13 -1.84
N LEU A 326 -13.16 -26.87 -2.66
CA LEU A 326 -12.62 -27.87 -3.60
C LEU A 326 -12.00 -29.08 -2.87
N TRP A 327 -11.45 -28.84 -1.68
CA TRP A 327 -10.71 -29.82 -0.91
C TRP A 327 -11.20 -29.91 0.53
N PHE A 328 -11.19 -31.11 1.08
CA PHE A 328 -11.49 -31.36 2.49
C PHE A 328 -10.50 -32.36 3.09
N LYS A 329 -10.43 -32.39 4.42
CA LYS A 329 -9.68 -33.43 5.16
C LYS A 329 -10.64 -34.53 5.58
N ASN A 330 -10.35 -35.77 5.22
CA ASN A 330 -11.14 -36.93 5.64
C ASN A 330 -10.87 -37.29 7.12
N THR A 331 -11.51 -38.34 7.62
CA THR A 331 -11.37 -38.82 9.01
C THR A 331 -9.97 -39.30 9.38
N HIS A 332 -9.13 -39.59 8.39
CA HIS A 332 -7.73 -40.00 8.55
C HIS A 332 -6.75 -38.82 8.36
N GLY A 333 -7.27 -37.60 8.24
CA GLY A 333 -6.46 -36.38 8.05
C GLY A 333 -5.91 -36.19 6.63
N GLN A 334 -6.26 -37.06 5.68
CA GLN A 334 -5.81 -36.96 4.29
C GLN A 334 -6.64 -35.93 3.53
N MET A 335 -5.98 -35.14 2.69
CA MET A 335 -6.63 -34.19 1.78
C MET A 335 -7.29 -34.94 0.62
N GLN A 336 -8.56 -34.70 0.38
CA GLN A 336 -9.33 -35.28 -0.73
C GLN A 336 -10.13 -34.19 -1.45
N GLN A 337 -10.35 -34.37 -2.75
CA GLN A 337 -11.17 -33.48 -3.55
C GLN A 337 -12.65 -33.78 -3.31
N VAL A 338 -13.48 -32.74 -3.21
CA VAL A 338 -14.93 -32.93 -3.10
C VAL A 338 -15.49 -33.39 -4.46
N SER A 339 -16.18 -34.53 -4.46
CA SER A 339 -16.81 -35.07 -5.67
C SER A 339 -18.00 -34.21 -6.12
N PRO A 340 -18.37 -34.22 -7.41
CA PRO A 340 -19.54 -33.47 -7.89
C PRO A 340 -20.84 -33.83 -7.15
N GLN A 341 -21.02 -35.11 -6.80
CA GLN A 341 -22.17 -35.55 -6.01
C GLN A 341 -22.16 -34.95 -4.60
N GLU A 342 -21.01 -34.96 -3.92
CA GLU A 342 -20.88 -34.34 -2.60
C GLU A 342 -21.07 -32.81 -2.68
N LYS A 343 -20.65 -32.15 -3.76
CA LYS A 343 -20.93 -30.72 -3.95
C LYS A 343 -22.44 -30.44 -3.94
N ARG A 344 -23.23 -31.22 -4.68
CA ARG A 344 -24.70 -31.06 -4.72
C ARG A 344 -25.33 -31.25 -3.35
N ILE A 345 -24.94 -32.31 -2.64
CA ILE A 345 -25.41 -32.59 -1.27
C ILE A 345 -25.08 -31.41 -0.34
N ASN A 346 -23.84 -30.92 -0.38
CA ASN A 346 -23.41 -29.79 0.45
C ASN A 346 -24.19 -28.51 0.17
N VAL A 347 -24.52 -28.24 -1.10
CA VAL A 347 -25.34 -27.08 -1.50
C VAL A 347 -26.76 -27.22 -0.96
N GLU A 348 -27.40 -28.38 -1.15
CA GLU A 348 -28.76 -28.64 -0.69
C GLU A 348 -28.88 -28.51 0.83
N GLU A 349 -27.97 -29.13 1.59
CA GLU A 349 -27.95 -29.05 3.05
C GLU A 349 -27.65 -27.62 3.54
N ALA A 350 -26.73 -26.90 2.88
CA ALA A 350 -26.47 -25.50 3.21
C ALA A 350 -27.69 -24.60 2.90
N LYS A 351 -28.41 -24.84 1.79
CA LYS A 351 -29.65 -24.14 1.45
C LYS A 351 -30.74 -24.39 2.50
N GLU A 352 -30.90 -25.63 2.96
CA GLU A 352 -31.87 -25.96 4.00
C GLU A 352 -31.53 -25.26 5.33
N ILE A 353 -30.27 -25.35 5.77
CA ILE A 353 -29.81 -24.68 6.99
C ILE A 353 -30.02 -23.17 6.86
N TRP A 354 -29.63 -22.56 5.74
CA TRP A 354 -29.82 -21.14 5.50
C TRP A 354 -31.30 -20.73 5.52
N HIS A 355 -32.16 -21.52 4.88
CA HIS A 355 -33.61 -21.30 4.87
C HIS A 355 -34.16 -21.28 6.31
N ASN A 356 -33.77 -22.24 7.15
CA ASN A 356 -34.22 -22.33 8.53
C ASN A 356 -33.56 -21.29 9.46
N MET A 357 -32.32 -20.86 9.18
CA MET A 357 -31.67 -19.75 9.89
C MET A 357 -32.47 -18.45 9.75
N LYS A 358 -33.05 -18.19 8.57
CA LYS A 358 -33.78 -16.96 8.25
C LYS A 358 -35.09 -16.78 9.01
N LYS A 359 -35.82 -17.85 9.29
CA LYS A 359 -37.13 -17.79 9.95
C LYS A 359 -37.02 -17.19 11.37
N LEU A 360 -38.08 -16.63 11.93
CA LEU A 360 -38.06 -16.02 13.26
C LEU A 360 -39.00 -16.71 14.26
N ASP A 361 -39.92 -17.55 13.79
CA ASP A 361 -41.03 -18.11 14.57
C ASP A 361 -40.92 -19.64 14.68
N GLY A 362 -40.79 -20.17 15.92
CA GLY A 362 -40.88 -21.62 16.21
C GLY A 362 -39.83 -22.15 17.20
N ASP A 363 -40.20 -23.12 18.04
CA ASP A 363 -39.31 -23.72 19.05
C ASP A 363 -38.22 -24.62 18.45
N THR A 364 -38.53 -25.35 17.37
CA THR A 364 -37.56 -26.17 16.61
C THR A 364 -36.48 -25.32 15.95
N GLU A 365 -36.77 -24.04 15.68
CA GLU A 365 -35.88 -23.10 15.02
C GLU A 365 -34.75 -22.59 15.92
N LYS A 366 -34.84 -22.80 17.24
CA LYS A 366 -33.76 -22.44 18.17
C LYS A 366 -32.46 -23.20 17.88
N LYS A 367 -32.49 -24.33 17.16
CA LYS A 367 -31.31 -25.07 16.71
C LYS A 367 -30.57 -24.37 15.56
N TYR A 368 -31.29 -23.67 14.68
CA TYR A 368 -30.73 -22.97 13.52
C TYR A 368 -30.39 -21.53 13.89
N LYS A 369 -29.26 -21.33 14.57
CA LYS A 369 -28.87 -20.00 15.04
C LYS A 369 -28.37 -19.12 13.88
N MET A 370 -28.82 -17.87 13.85
CA MET A 370 -28.26 -16.85 12.96
C MET A 370 -26.87 -16.45 13.45
N THR A 371 -25.89 -16.36 12.55
CA THR A 371 -24.51 -15.95 12.89
C THR A 371 -24.29 -14.46 12.58
N CYS A 372 -23.16 -13.90 13.01
CA CYS A 372 -22.77 -12.54 12.65
C CYS A 372 -22.63 -12.32 11.15
N ASP A 373 -21.99 -13.25 10.45
CA ASP A 373 -21.82 -13.19 9.01
C ASP A 373 -23.13 -13.51 8.27
N GLY A 374 -23.99 -14.34 8.87
CA GLY A 374 -25.32 -14.63 8.33
C GLY A 374 -26.26 -13.40 8.32
N TYR A 375 -26.35 -12.63 9.41
CA TYR A 375 -27.18 -11.41 9.38
C TYR A 375 -26.54 -10.32 8.52
N LEU A 376 -25.20 -10.29 8.40
CA LEU A 376 -24.51 -9.39 7.47
C LEU A 376 -24.87 -9.75 6.03
N LYS A 377 -24.92 -11.04 5.70
CA LYS A 377 -25.38 -11.53 4.40
C LYS A 377 -26.83 -11.13 4.14
N LEU A 378 -27.75 -11.29 5.10
CA LEU A 378 -29.13 -10.80 4.95
C LEU A 378 -29.19 -9.30 4.70
N TRP A 379 -28.38 -8.52 5.42
CA TRP A 379 -28.31 -7.08 5.21
C TRP A 379 -27.79 -6.76 3.81
N GLN A 380 -26.74 -7.43 3.33
CA GLN A 380 -26.25 -7.30 1.94
C GLN A 380 -27.35 -7.63 0.91
N LEU A 381 -28.05 -8.75 1.07
CA LEU A 381 -29.14 -9.17 0.17
C LEU A 381 -30.32 -8.20 0.18
N SER A 382 -30.54 -7.45 1.27
CA SER A 382 -31.57 -6.40 1.32
C SER A 382 -31.23 -5.15 0.49
N LYS A 383 -30.03 -5.11 -0.12
CA LYS A 383 -29.50 -3.98 -0.92
C LYS A 383 -29.64 -2.65 -0.17
N PRO A 384 -28.97 -2.52 1.00
CA PRO A 384 -29.24 -1.46 1.94
C PRO A 384 -28.76 -0.12 1.38
N GLN A 385 -29.52 0.94 1.63
CA GLN A 385 -29.14 2.31 1.28
C GLN A 385 -28.80 3.08 2.56
N ILE A 386 -27.52 3.44 2.68
CA ILE A 386 -26.98 4.19 3.81
C ILE A 386 -27.17 5.67 3.51
N SER A 387 -28.18 6.28 4.12
CA SER A 387 -28.51 7.70 3.97
C SER A 387 -27.87 8.57 5.06
N GLY A 388 -27.84 9.89 4.82
CA GLY A 388 -27.38 10.88 5.81
C GLY A 388 -25.87 11.16 5.81
N TYR A 389 -25.13 10.66 4.83
CA TYR A 389 -23.69 10.88 4.66
C TYR A 389 -23.38 11.29 3.22
N ASP A 390 -22.44 12.23 3.07
CA ASP A 390 -21.93 12.70 1.79
C ASP A 390 -20.86 11.74 1.23
N ALA A 391 -20.09 11.10 2.12
CA ALA A 391 -19.17 10.04 1.74
C ALA A 391 -18.93 8.99 2.83
N ILE A 392 -18.50 7.81 2.40
CA ILE A 392 -18.10 6.67 3.24
C ILE A 392 -16.59 6.49 3.18
N PHE A 393 -15.95 6.40 4.34
CA PHE A 393 -14.57 5.96 4.45
C PHE A 393 -14.53 4.48 4.78
N VAL A 394 -13.74 3.71 4.04
CA VAL A 394 -13.47 2.31 4.33
C VAL A 394 -11.98 2.16 4.63
N ASP A 395 -11.65 1.86 5.88
CA ASP A 395 -10.28 1.63 6.34
C ASP A 395 -9.96 0.13 6.36
N GLU A 396 -8.70 -0.22 6.12
CA GLU A 396 -8.24 -1.58 5.85
C GLU A 396 -9.05 -2.27 4.74
N ALA A 397 -9.33 -1.52 3.66
CA ALA A 397 -10.18 -1.98 2.57
C ALA A 397 -9.68 -3.28 1.90
N GLN A 398 -8.37 -3.58 1.93
CA GLN A 398 -7.81 -4.82 1.38
C GLN A 398 -8.40 -6.10 2.01
N ASP A 399 -8.96 -6.01 3.21
CA ASP A 399 -9.52 -7.15 3.96
C ASP A 399 -11.05 -7.24 3.86
N CYS A 400 -11.69 -6.42 3.02
CA CYS A 400 -13.12 -6.52 2.76
C CYS A 400 -13.47 -7.80 1.98
N THR A 401 -14.58 -8.44 2.36
CA THR A 401 -15.17 -9.56 1.61
C THR A 401 -15.99 -9.04 0.43
N PRO A 402 -16.21 -9.84 -0.63
CA PRO A 402 -17.10 -9.46 -1.73
C PRO A 402 -18.49 -8.97 -1.28
N ALA A 403 -19.08 -9.56 -0.24
CA ALA A 403 -20.34 -9.10 0.36
C ALA A 403 -20.26 -7.65 0.87
N ILE A 404 -19.17 -7.30 1.56
CA ILE A 404 -18.92 -5.93 2.05
C ILE A 404 -18.71 -4.98 0.87
N VAL A 405 -17.98 -5.42 -0.15
CA VAL A 405 -17.74 -4.61 -1.36
C VAL A 405 -19.05 -4.31 -2.08
N ASP A 406 -19.94 -5.28 -2.23
CA ASP A 406 -21.27 -5.10 -2.82
C ASP A 406 -22.11 -4.06 -2.05
N ILE A 407 -22.08 -4.10 -0.71
CA ILE A 407 -22.71 -3.07 0.12
C ILE A 407 -22.11 -1.70 -0.14
N VAL A 408 -20.78 -1.56 -0.12
CA VAL A 408 -20.12 -0.24 -0.31
C VAL A 408 -20.35 0.31 -1.71
N GLN A 409 -20.25 -0.54 -2.75
CA GLN A 409 -20.40 -0.10 -4.13
C GLN A 409 -21.82 0.33 -4.47
N SER A 410 -22.83 -0.29 -3.86
CA SER A 410 -24.25 0.05 -4.09
C SER A 410 -24.69 1.38 -3.47
N GLN A 411 -23.81 2.09 -2.75
CA GLN A 411 -24.13 3.40 -2.16
C GLN A 411 -23.99 4.53 -3.18
N ASN A 412 -24.88 5.52 -3.14
CA ASN A 412 -24.86 6.65 -4.08
C ASN A 412 -23.89 7.78 -3.66
N CYS A 413 -23.46 7.80 -2.40
CA CYS A 413 -22.52 8.78 -1.87
C CYS A 413 -21.08 8.53 -2.35
N GLY A 414 -20.19 9.49 -2.08
CA GLY A 414 -18.77 9.33 -2.35
C GLY A 414 -18.14 8.20 -1.53
N LYS A 415 -17.11 7.53 -2.06
CA LYS A 415 -16.43 6.42 -1.37
C LYS A 415 -14.94 6.68 -1.34
N ILE A 416 -14.33 6.64 -0.16
CA ILE A 416 -12.87 6.71 0.00
C ILE A 416 -12.39 5.40 0.63
N LEU A 417 -11.74 4.57 -0.18
CA LEU A 417 -11.20 3.28 0.22
C LEU A 417 -9.71 3.43 0.50
N VAL A 418 -9.28 3.19 1.74
CA VAL A 418 -7.87 3.25 2.13
C VAL A 418 -7.40 1.91 2.67
N GLY A 419 -6.18 1.52 2.34
CA GLY A 419 -5.60 0.29 2.86
C GLY A 419 -4.23 -0.01 2.27
N ASP A 420 -3.61 -1.09 2.76
CA ASP A 420 -2.34 -1.59 2.24
C ASP A 420 -2.57 -2.89 1.49
N PRO A 421 -2.49 -2.90 0.14
CA PRO A 421 -2.74 -4.11 -0.65
C PRO A 421 -1.73 -5.24 -0.34
N HIS A 422 -0.63 -4.95 0.34
CA HIS A 422 0.40 -5.92 0.67
C HIS A 422 0.26 -6.50 2.08
N GLN A 423 -0.67 -5.98 2.89
CA GLN A 423 -0.98 -6.44 4.25
C GLN A 423 -2.31 -7.21 4.36
N GLN A 424 -2.79 -7.77 3.25
CA GLN A 424 -3.98 -8.62 3.29
C GLN A 424 -3.72 -9.90 4.08
N ILE A 425 -4.45 -10.10 5.19
CA ILE A 425 -4.28 -11.26 6.08
C ILE A 425 -5.59 -11.99 6.39
N TYR A 426 -6.73 -11.46 5.95
CA TYR A 426 -8.05 -12.07 6.21
C TYR A 426 -8.58 -12.94 5.06
N THR A 427 -7.71 -13.44 4.17
CA THR A 427 -8.10 -14.32 3.04
C THR A 427 -8.83 -15.59 3.50
N PHE A 428 -8.50 -16.12 4.68
CA PHE A 428 -9.19 -17.26 5.30
C PHE A 428 -10.67 -16.99 5.65
N ARG A 429 -11.12 -15.73 5.62
CA ARG A 429 -12.52 -15.32 5.79
C ARG A 429 -13.21 -14.97 4.46
N GLY A 430 -12.58 -15.29 3.32
CA GLY A 430 -13.10 -14.92 2.00
C GLY A 430 -12.80 -13.48 1.60
N ALA A 431 -11.91 -12.77 2.32
CA ALA A 431 -11.47 -11.45 1.90
C ALA A 431 -10.70 -11.52 0.58
N VAL A 432 -11.04 -10.63 -0.34
CA VAL A 432 -10.34 -10.44 -1.61
C VAL A 432 -9.69 -9.06 -1.60
N ASN A 433 -8.59 -8.88 -2.34
CA ASN A 433 -7.88 -7.61 -2.32
C ASN A 433 -8.69 -6.53 -3.07
N THR A 434 -9.64 -5.95 -2.34
CA THR A 434 -10.66 -5.01 -2.81
C THR A 434 -10.02 -3.77 -3.45
N LEU A 435 -8.85 -3.37 -2.94
CA LEU A 435 -8.09 -2.26 -3.47
C LEU A 435 -7.65 -2.45 -4.93
N TYR A 436 -7.54 -3.69 -5.43
CA TYR A 436 -7.29 -3.93 -6.85
C TYR A 436 -8.58 -4.13 -7.67
N LEU A 437 -9.60 -4.75 -7.08
CA LEU A 437 -10.79 -5.19 -7.82
C LEU A 437 -11.83 -4.08 -8.05
N VAL A 438 -11.94 -3.13 -7.12
CA VAL A 438 -13.03 -2.13 -7.18
C VAL A 438 -12.83 -1.11 -8.32
N PRO A 439 -13.82 -0.81 -9.17
CA PRO A 439 -13.74 0.34 -10.07
C PRO A 439 -13.51 1.63 -9.30
N HIS A 440 -12.73 2.55 -9.85
CA HIS A 440 -12.39 3.80 -9.18
C HIS A 440 -12.33 4.96 -10.16
N SER A 441 -12.67 6.14 -9.66
CA SER A 441 -12.52 7.40 -10.36
C SER A 441 -11.09 7.95 -10.21
N HIS A 442 -10.48 7.77 -9.02
CA HIS A 442 -9.18 8.32 -8.68
C HIS A 442 -8.37 7.35 -7.82
N VAL A 443 -7.04 7.38 -7.97
CA VAL A 443 -6.10 6.64 -7.12
C VAL A 443 -5.03 7.58 -6.59
N TYR A 444 -4.83 7.54 -5.29
CA TYR A 444 -3.72 8.17 -4.59
C TYR A 444 -2.84 7.13 -3.94
N TYR A 445 -1.62 7.53 -3.60
CA TYR A 445 -0.63 6.67 -2.97
C TYR A 445 -0.10 7.35 -1.71
N LEU A 446 0.16 6.57 -0.67
CA LEU A 446 0.89 6.99 0.53
C LEU A 446 2.12 6.10 0.67
N THR A 447 3.31 6.68 0.53
CA THR A 447 4.58 5.93 0.44
C THR A 447 5.54 6.14 1.61
N GLN A 448 5.43 7.27 2.32
CA GLN A 448 6.27 7.60 3.46
C GLN A 448 5.67 7.13 4.78
N SER A 449 6.35 6.22 5.47
CA SER A 449 6.03 5.71 6.79
C SER A 449 6.46 6.69 7.87
N PHE A 450 5.61 6.91 8.88
CA PHE A 450 5.94 7.70 10.08
C PHE A 450 6.27 6.81 11.29
N ARG A 451 6.37 5.48 11.08
CA ARG A 451 6.59 4.51 12.15
C ARG A 451 8.05 4.09 12.28
N PHE A 452 8.80 4.12 11.19
CA PHE A 452 10.16 3.62 11.14
C PHE A 452 11.00 4.41 10.14
N GLY A 453 12.31 4.45 10.38
CA GLY A 453 13.27 5.16 9.55
C GLY A 453 13.68 4.40 8.28
N PRO A 454 14.57 5.01 7.47
CA PRO A 454 14.93 4.53 6.13
C PRO A 454 15.53 3.11 6.10
N GLU A 455 16.23 2.69 7.15
CA GLU A 455 16.88 1.38 7.18
C GLU A 455 15.88 0.22 7.22
N ILE A 456 14.83 0.35 8.04
CA ILE A 456 13.74 -0.64 8.10
C ILE A 456 12.91 -0.56 6.82
N ALA A 457 12.67 0.65 6.33
CA ALA A 457 11.92 0.87 5.09
C ALA A 457 12.61 0.24 3.87
N TYR A 458 13.95 0.31 3.79
CA TYR A 458 14.73 -0.36 2.75
C TYR A 458 14.53 -1.87 2.75
N VAL A 459 14.59 -2.50 3.93
CA VAL A 459 14.37 -3.95 4.06
C VAL A 459 12.94 -4.29 3.62
N GLY A 460 11.94 -3.54 4.09
CA GLY A 460 10.55 -3.71 3.69
C GLY A 460 10.33 -3.56 2.18
N ALA A 461 10.89 -2.52 1.57
CA ALA A 461 10.84 -2.29 0.13
C ALA A 461 11.51 -3.44 -0.65
N THR A 462 12.63 -3.95 -0.16
CA THR A 462 13.35 -5.07 -0.78
C THR A 462 12.53 -6.36 -0.74
N ILE A 463 11.86 -6.66 0.39
CA ILE A 463 10.97 -7.83 0.49
C ILE A 463 9.78 -7.69 -0.47
N LEU A 464 9.15 -6.51 -0.52
CA LEU A 464 8.04 -6.25 -1.45
C LEU A 464 8.48 -6.44 -2.90
N GLU A 465 9.70 -6.03 -3.24
CA GLU A 465 10.19 -6.20 -4.58
C GLU A 465 10.54 -7.64 -4.92
N VAL A 466 11.29 -8.33 -4.06
CA VAL A 466 11.77 -9.70 -4.33
C VAL A 466 10.61 -10.69 -4.30
N CYS A 467 9.70 -10.56 -3.33
CA CYS A 467 8.61 -11.52 -3.14
C CYS A 467 7.36 -11.19 -3.96
N LYS A 468 7.10 -9.90 -4.26
CA LYS A 468 5.87 -9.46 -4.95
C LYS A 468 6.11 -8.68 -6.24
N GLY A 469 7.36 -8.48 -6.66
CA GLY A 469 7.68 -7.77 -7.91
C GLY A 469 7.35 -6.27 -7.90
N ILE A 470 7.13 -5.67 -6.73
CA ILE A 470 6.73 -4.27 -6.61
C ILE A 470 7.93 -3.35 -6.87
N ARG A 471 7.91 -2.67 -8.03
CA ARG A 471 8.99 -1.77 -8.48
C ARG A 471 8.54 -0.35 -8.84
N SER A 472 7.24 -0.15 -9.03
CA SER A 472 6.69 1.15 -9.45
C SER A 472 6.66 2.20 -8.34
N ARG A 473 6.67 1.75 -7.08
CA ARG A 473 6.63 2.59 -5.88
C ARG A 473 7.55 2.00 -4.81
N THR A 474 8.07 2.86 -3.96
CA THR A 474 9.06 2.49 -2.93
C THR A 474 8.56 2.93 -1.56
N LEU A 475 8.65 2.03 -0.58
CA LEU A 475 8.38 2.32 0.82
C LEU A 475 9.51 3.18 1.39
N LEU A 476 9.14 4.35 1.91
CA LEU A 476 10.07 5.32 2.48
C LEU A 476 9.90 5.35 4.00
N GLY A 477 11.02 5.39 4.73
CA GLY A 477 11.01 5.71 6.16
C GLY A 477 10.80 7.21 6.38
N GLY A 478 10.38 7.60 7.57
CA GLY A 478 10.11 8.99 7.95
C GLY A 478 10.94 9.46 9.11
#